data_AF-A0A8T5NJM0-F1
#
_entry.id   AF-A0A8T5NJM0-F1
#
_cell.length_a   1.000
_cell.length_b   1.000
_cell.length_c   1.000
_cell.angle_alpha   90.00
_cell.angle_beta   90.00
_cell.angle_gamma   90.00
#
_symmetry.space_group_name_H-M   'P 1'
#
loop_
_entity.id
_entity.type
_entity.pdbx_description
1 polymer ?
#
loop_
_entity_poly.entity_id
_entity_poly.type
_entity_poly.pdbx_seq_one_letter_code
_entity_poly.pdbx_strand_id
1 'polypeptide(L)' 'MDCRVYVLVSGTVQGVFFRASAKKIADELHLTGWVRNLDDGRVEAIIEG' A
#
# COMPACT_ATOMS: atom_id res chain seq x y z
N MET A 1 20.68 3.74 -1.06
CA MET A 1 20.29 3.75 -2.48
C MET A 1 18.89 3.25 -2.44
N ASP A 2 17.96 4.19 -2.49
CA ASP A 2 16.61 3.93 -2.02
C ASP A 2 15.84 3.28 -3.17
N CYS A 3 15.14 2.19 -2.87
CA CYS A 3 14.43 1.39 -3.84
C CYS A 3 12.97 1.82 -3.85
N ARG A 4 12.40 2.03 -5.04
CA ARG A 4 10.97 2.29 -5.22
C ARG A 4 10.31 1.06 -5.83
N VAL A 5 9.25 0.58 -5.18
CA VAL A 5 8.45 -0.57 -5.65
C VAL A 5 7.01 -0.14 -5.88
N TYR A 6 6.45 -0.57 -7.01
CA TYR A 6 5.02 -0.52 -7.30
C TYR A 6 4.38 -1.88 -7.03
N VAL A 7 3.26 -1.88 -6.31
CA VAL A 7 2.54 -3.10 -5.94
C VAL A 7 1.08 -2.96 -6.34
N LEU A 8 0.53 -4.05 -6.89
CA LEU A 8 -0.89 -4.18 -7.24
C LEU A 8 -1.44 -5.46 -6.61
N VAL A 9 -2.46 -5.32 -5.75
CA VAL A 9 -2.98 -6.40 -4.91
C VAL A 9 -4.45 -6.67 -5.26
N SER A 10 -4.77 -7.94 -5.49
CA SER A 10 -6.13 -8.42 -5.77
C SER A 10 -6.67 -9.32 -4.65
N GLY A 11 -8.00 -9.45 -4.57
CA GLY A 11 -8.70 -10.29 -3.59
C GLY A 11 -9.60 -9.46 -2.68
N THR A 12 -9.88 -9.94 -1.46
CA THR A 12 -10.65 -9.20 -0.46
C THR A 12 -9.77 -8.15 0.21
N VAL A 13 -9.55 -7.02 -0.47
CA VAL A 13 -8.62 -5.95 -0.05
C VAL A 13 -9.30 -4.61 0.25
N GLN A 14 -10.58 -4.45 -0.11
CA GLN A 14 -11.37 -3.25 0.21
C GLN A 14 -12.36 -3.51 1.34
N GLY A 15 -12.68 -2.48 2.13
CA GLY A 15 -13.58 -2.61 3.29
C GLY A 15 -12.98 -3.34 4.50
N VAL A 16 -11.71 -3.76 4.43
CA VAL A 16 -11.02 -4.55 5.47
C VAL A 16 -9.86 -3.81 6.14
N PHE A 17 -9.90 -2.47 6.14
CA PHE A 17 -8.83 -1.61 6.69
C PHE A 17 -7.44 -1.78 6.07
N PHE A 18 -7.31 -2.41 4.90
CA PHE A 18 -6.02 -2.68 4.23
C PHE A 18 -5.11 -1.45 4.15
N ARG A 19 -5.64 -0.32 3.68
CA ARG A 19 -4.88 0.94 3.55
C ARG A 19 -4.37 1.48 4.88
N ALA A 20 -5.18 1.38 5.94
CA ALA A 20 -4.80 1.86 7.26
C ALA A 20 -3.69 0.98 7.86
N SER A 21 -3.81 -0.34 7.71
CA SER A 21 -2.77 -1.29 8.12
C SER A 21 -1.47 -1.08 7.34
N ALA A 22 -1.56 -0.91 6.01
CA ALA A 22 -0.39 -0.64 5.16
C ALA A 22 0.33 0.65 5.58
N LYS A 23 -0.42 1.74 5.85
CA LYS A 23 0.17 2.99 6.36
C LYS A 23 0.87 2.77 7.71
N LYS A 24 0.21 2.11 8.67
CA LYS A 24 0.77 1.84 9.99
C LYS A 24 2.11 1.10 9.90
N ILE A 25 2.17 0.05 9.08
CA ILE A 25 3.40 -0.73 8.88
C ILE A 25 4.48 0.10 8.18
N ALA A 26 4.12 0.91 7.18
CA ALA A 26 5.08 1.81 6.52
C ALA A 26 5.68 2.82 7.51
N ASP A 27 4.86 3.40 8.39
CA ASP A 27 5.33 4.31 9.45
C ASP A 27 6.31 3.60 10.42
N GLU A 28 5.99 2.36 10.83
CA GLU A 28 6.82 1.53 11.72
C GLU A 28 8.17 1.14 11.09
N LEU A 29 8.21 0.97 9.77
CA LEU A 29 9.41 0.62 9.01
C LEU A 29 10.16 1.85 8.46
N HIS A 30 9.71 3.07 8.77
CA HIS A 30 10.23 4.31 8.22
C HIS A 30 10.24 4.36 6.67
N LEU A 31 9.27 3.71 6.04
CA LEU A 31 9.08 3.72 4.59
C LEU A 31 8.16 4.87 4.17
N THR A 32 8.35 5.36 2.95
CA THR A 32 7.54 6.42 2.35
C THR A 32 6.75 5.90 1.15
N GLY A 33 5.76 6.68 0.70
CA GLY A 33 4.95 6.35 -0.48
C GLY A 33 3.46 6.57 -0.25
N TRP A 34 2.63 5.79 -0.94
CA TRP A 34 1.17 5.95 -0.90
C TRP A 34 0.46 4.63 -1.21
N VAL A 35 -0.80 4.53 -0.77
CA VAL A 35 -1.69 3.38 -1.02
C VAL A 35 -3.08 3.88 -1.37
N ARG A 36 -3.72 3.34 -2.42
CA ARG A 36 -5.09 3.70 -2.82
C ARG A 36 -5.91 2.50 -3.29
N ASN A 37 -7.22 2.58 -3.11
CA ASN A 37 -8.16 1.64 -3.70
C ASN A 37 -8.36 1.99 -5.17
N LEU A 38 -8.48 0.96 -6.01
CA LEU A 38 -8.88 1.09 -7.41
C LEU A 38 -10.37 0.76 -7.58
N ASP A 39 -10.99 1.33 -8.62
CA ASP A 39 -12.42 1.12 -8.90
C ASP A 39 -12.76 -0.34 -9.28
N ASP A 40 -11.77 -1.10 -9.73
CA ASP A 40 -11.90 -2.52 -10.09
C ASP A 40 -11.82 -3.49 -8.88
N GLY A 41 -11.79 -2.95 -7.65
CA GLY A 41 -11.74 -3.73 -6.42
C GLY A 41 -10.31 -4.03 -5.93
N ARG A 42 -9.27 -3.69 -6.67
CA ARG A 42 -7.87 -3.87 -6.25
C ARG A 42 -7.38 -2.74 -5.34
N VAL A 43 -6.18 -2.92 -4.80
CA VAL A 43 -5.40 -1.87 -4.13
C VAL A 43 -4.07 -1.74 -4.85
N GLU A 44 -3.61 -0.52 -5.06
CA GLU A 44 -2.26 -0.26 -5.54
C GLU A 44 -1.48 0.63 -4.58
N ALA A 45 -0.16 0.48 -4.59
CA ALA A 45 0.74 1.21 -3.71
C ALA A 45 2.09 1.50 -4.37
N ILE A 46 2.69 2.61 -3.95
CA ILE A 46 4.11 2.91 -4.11
C ILE A 46 4.74 2.86 -2.72
N ILE A 47 5.89 2.19 -2.61
CA ILE A 47 6.68 2.06 -1.38
C ILE A 47 8.13 2.43 -1.72
N GLU A 48 8.76 3.24 -0.88
CA GLU A 48 10.12 3.74 -1.07
C GLU A 48 10.89 3.80 0.26
N GLY A 49 12.16 3.38 0.22
CA GLY A 49 13.12 3.42 1.33
C GLY A 49 14.38 2.63 1.05
#